data_AF-W9ZB64-F1
#
_entry.id   AF-W9ZB64-F1
#
_cell.length_a   1.000
_cell.length_b   1.000
_cell.length_c   1.000
_cell.angle_alpha   90.00
_cell.angle_beta   90.00
_cell.angle_gamma   90.00
#
_symmetry.space_group_name_H-M   'P 1'
#
loop_
_entity.id
_entity.type
_entity.pdbx_description
1 polymer ?
#
loop_
_entity_poly.entity_id
_entity_poly.type
_entity_poly.pdbx_seq_one_letter_code
_entity_poly.pdbx_strand_id
1 'polypeptide(L)'
;MSGTQPGRGRGRGWSDTVLPSHTRGRGRGQNAPAAPARGRGDSSARGEFRGGTGRGGEGRGGGYGGGIASAVNIFSHGPGDVAQPDLTVRKIENEIENNVRVERAKTSPITARLPPRPGFGTQGREVLLWTNYFQMVAYGGLVLHRYSLEILPDQAGRQPAGKKARRIVELLLEEHLGQDRPGIATDFKSNLISSTKLELGPGQGIYNVVYRTEDEDDPQPNAKRYRVRLALTASLTVSELLDELTSTRASALLGSKEEIIQALNIVVGHHPKAASHIASIGSNRHYGLNAAASDRATLGAGLAAIRGFFISVRAATG
;
A
#
# COMPACT_ATOMS: atom_id res chain seq x y z
N MET A 1 34.85 8.18 75.77
CA MET A 1 33.97 7.17 76.40
C MET A 1 33.21 6.52 75.25
N SER A 2 33.29 5.26 74.88
CA SER A 2 33.73 3.98 75.47
C SER A 2 34.15 3.09 74.27
N GLY A 3 35.22 2.31 74.30
CA GLY A 3 35.27 1.04 75.03
C GLY A 3 35.10 -0.15 74.05
N THR A 4 36.24 -0.76 73.72
CA THR A 4 36.63 -1.72 72.68
C THR A 4 36.04 -3.15 72.82
N GLN A 5 35.50 -3.71 71.71
CA GLN A 5 35.66 -5.07 71.06
C GLN A 5 35.97 -6.37 71.87
N PRO A 6 36.01 -7.60 71.25
CA PRO A 6 35.33 -8.15 70.06
C PRO A 6 34.86 -9.63 70.20
N GLY A 7 34.05 -10.11 69.24
CA GLY A 7 33.77 -11.53 69.00
C GLY A 7 33.97 -11.93 67.53
N ARG A 8 34.96 -12.80 67.30
CA ARG A 8 35.41 -13.44 66.03
C ARG A 8 34.25 -14.17 65.32
N GLY A 9 34.16 -14.31 64.00
CA GLY A 9 35.17 -14.46 62.95
C GLY A 9 35.07 -15.86 62.32
N ARG A 10 34.73 -15.94 61.02
CA ARG A 10 34.98 -16.99 60.00
C ARG A 10 34.09 -16.64 58.79
N GLY A 11 34.54 -16.32 57.57
CA GLY A 11 35.83 -16.48 56.93
C GLY A 11 35.77 -17.57 55.87
N ARG A 12 36.05 -17.17 54.60
CA ARG A 12 36.23 -17.94 53.34
C ARG A 12 34.96 -18.05 52.48
N GLY A 13 34.94 -17.67 51.19
CA GLY A 13 35.99 -17.22 50.28
C GLY A 13 35.67 -17.68 48.85
N TRP A 14 35.78 -16.74 47.90
CA TRP A 14 35.89 -16.81 46.43
C TRP A 14 35.90 -18.19 45.74
N SER A 15 35.30 -18.34 44.55
CA SER A 15 35.81 -17.74 43.30
C SER A 15 34.90 -18.03 42.10
N ASP A 16 35.08 -17.19 41.08
CA ASP A 16 34.67 -17.31 39.67
C ASP A 16 34.57 -18.73 39.12
N THR A 17 33.72 -18.94 38.10
CA THR A 17 34.10 -19.52 36.79
C THR A 17 32.91 -19.56 35.82
N VAL A 18 33.02 -18.76 34.76
CA VAL A 18 32.89 -19.09 33.33
C VAL A 18 31.65 -19.84 32.79
N LEU A 19 31.11 -19.23 31.72
CA LEU A 19 30.19 -19.72 30.68
C LEU A 19 30.42 -21.18 30.23
N PRO A 20 29.41 -21.78 29.58
CA PRO A 20 29.69 -22.50 28.35
C PRO A 20 28.83 -22.05 27.17
N SER A 21 29.53 -21.69 26.11
CA SER A 21 29.11 -21.68 24.71
C SER A 21 28.67 -23.08 24.24
N HIS A 22 27.55 -23.18 23.53
CA HIS A 22 27.24 -24.33 22.68
C HIS A 22 27.00 -23.89 21.23
N THR A 23 28.12 -23.81 20.52
CA THR A 23 28.25 -23.92 19.07
C THR A 23 27.91 -25.34 18.65
N ARG A 24 26.91 -25.54 17.78
CA ARG A 24 26.78 -26.77 16.98
C ARG A 24 27.07 -26.44 15.52
N GLY A 25 28.34 -26.62 15.15
CA GLY A 25 28.74 -26.84 13.77
C GLY A 25 28.62 -28.33 13.44
N ARG A 26 27.93 -28.65 12.34
CA ARG A 26 28.14 -29.89 11.58
C ARG A 26 28.39 -29.50 10.13
N GLY A 27 29.67 -29.50 9.75
CA GLY A 27 30.10 -29.55 8.36
C GLY A 27 30.45 -31.00 7.99
N ARG A 28 29.97 -31.45 6.83
CA ARG A 28 30.63 -32.47 6.01
C ARG A 28 30.29 -32.17 4.55
N GLY A 29 31.31 -31.85 3.75
CA GLY A 29 31.26 -31.78 2.28
C GLY A 29 31.03 -33.17 1.66
N GLN A 30 31.01 -33.40 0.36
CA GLN A 30 31.34 -32.62 -0.85
C GLN A 30 30.80 -33.46 -2.03
N ASN A 31 30.69 -32.84 -3.23
CA ASN A 31 30.62 -33.45 -4.57
C ASN A 31 29.26 -33.92 -5.12
N ALA A 32 28.63 -33.12 -5.99
CA ALA A 32 28.65 -33.30 -7.45
C ALA A 32 27.59 -32.40 -8.15
N PRO A 33 27.96 -31.53 -9.11
CA PRO A 33 27.00 -30.93 -10.03
C PRO A 33 26.81 -31.85 -11.25
N ALA A 34 25.58 -32.29 -11.48
CA ALA A 34 25.21 -33.04 -12.69
C ALA A 34 25.23 -32.11 -13.92
N ALA A 35 25.93 -32.58 -14.95
CA ALA A 35 26.08 -31.92 -16.25
C ALA A 35 24.75 -31.81 -17.02
N PRO A 36 24.64 -30.86 -17.98
CA PRO A 36 23.49 -30.73 -18.87
C PRO A 36 23.53 -31.80 -19.98
N ALA A 37 22.40 -32.46 -20.19
CA ALA A 37 22.22 -33.36 -21.33
C ALA A 37 22.10 -32.55 -22.64
N ARG A 38 22.95 -32.92 -23.61
CA ARG A 38 22.91 -32.50 -25.01
C ARG A 38 21.99 -33.41 -25.83
N GLY A 39 21.46 -32.86 -26.94
CA GLY A 39 20.81 -33.57 -28.05
C GLY A 39 19.31 -33.27 -28.11
N ARG A 40 18.66 -32.95 -29.23
CA ARG A 40 18.88 -32.97 -30.69
C ARG A 40 17.93 -31.87 -31.24
N GLY A 41 18.12 -31.16 -32.34
CA GLY A 41 18.66 -31.59 -33.62
C GLY A 41 17.59 -32.30 -34.46
N ASP A 42 16.59 -31.58 -34.97
CA ASP A 42 15.92 -31.84 -36.27
C ASP A 42 15.03 -30.63 -36.63
N SER A 43 15.32 -29.84 -37.66
CA SER A 43 15.16 -30.11 -39.09
C SER A 43 13.70 -30.13 -39.53
N SER A 44 13.27 -28.99 -40.07
CA SER A 44 12.53 -28.88 -41.34
C SER A 44 11.42 -29.88 -41.66
N ALA A 45 10.18 -29.41 -41.67
CA ALA A 45 9.20 -29.85 -42.66
C ALA A 45 8.30 -28.67 -43.06
N ARG A 46 8.65 -28.08 -44.21
CA ARG A 46 7.73 -27.32 -45.07
C ARG A 46 6.62 -28.26 -45.51
N GLY A 47 5.37 -27.83 -45.34
CA GLY A 47 4.19 -28.50 -45.86
C GLY A 47 3.21 -27.45 -46.34
N GLU A 48 3.48 -26.87 -47.51
CA GLU A 48 2.48 -26.18 -48.31
C GLU A 48 1.50 -27.22 -48.87
N PHE A 49 0.20 -27.07 -48.59
CA PHE A 49 -0.82 -27.65 -49.46
C PHE A 49 -1.94 -26.64 -49.73
N ARG A 50 -2.10 -26.40 -51.03
CA ARG A 50 -3.12 -25.61 -51.71
C ARG A 50 -4.55 -26.08 -51.36
N GLY A 51 -5.42 -25.08 -51.25
CA GLY A 51 -6.59 -24.90 -52.14
C GLY A 51 -7.51 -26.10 -52.37
N GLY A 52 -8.71 -26.02 -51.80
CA GLY A 52 -9.85 -26.85 -52.17
C GLY A 52 -11.15 -26.07 -51.96
N THR A 53 -11.65 -25.46 -53.03
CA THR A 53 -13.01 -24.91 -53.14
C THR A 53 -13.98 -26.06 -53.36
N GLY A 54 -15.05 -26.20 -52.56
CA GLY A 54 -16.02 -27.27 -52.76
C GLY A 54 -17.19 -27.31 -51.77
N ARG A 55 -18.29 -26.70 -52.20
CA ARG A 55 -19.71 -26.85 -51.83
C ARG A 55 -20.13 -27.99 -50.87
N GLY A 56 -21.05 -27.62 -49.96
CA GLY A 56 -22.32 -28.33 -49.75
C GLY A 56 -22.34 -29.34 -48.60
N GLY A 57 -23.16 -29.06 -47.58
CA GLY A 57 -23.45 -30.01 -46.51
C GLY A 57 -24.30 -29.40 -45.42
N GLU A 58 -25.61 -29.37 -45.65
CA GLU A 58 -26.60 -29.18 -44.59
C GLU A 58 -26.43 -30.25 -43.51
N GLY A 59 -26.13 -29.80 -42.29
CA GLY A 59 -26.07 -30.64 -41.10
C GLY A 59 -26.76 -29.93 -39.95
N ARG A 60 -28.04 -30.24 -39.76
CA ARG A 60 -28.79 -29.95 -38.53
C ARG A 60 -28.05 -30.54 -37.34
N GLY A 61 -27.56 -29.69 -36.45
CA GLY A 61 -27.00 -30.09 -35.16
C GLY A 61 -27.34 -29.04 -34.12
N GLY A 62 -28.38 -29.30 -33.32
CA GLY A 62 -28.72 -28.50 -32.16
C GLY A 62 -27.56 -28.49 -31.17
N GLY A 63 -27.09 -27.29 -30.83
CA GLY A 63 -26.05 -27.06 -29.84
C GLY A 63 -26.50 -25.97 -28.90
N TYR A 64 -26.79 -26.38 -27.67
CA TYR A 64 -27.03 -25.57 -26.49
C TYR A 64 -26.32 -24.21 -26.55
N GLY A 65 -27.11 -23.13 -26.56
CA GLY A 65 -26.64 -21.76 -26.38
C GLY A 65 -26.09 -21.58 -24.98
N GLY A 66 -24.82 -21.97 -24.79
CA GLY A 66 -24.01 -21.49 -23.68
C GLY A 66 -23.84 -19.99 -23.86
N GLY A 67 -24.58 -19.21 -23.07
CA GLY A 67 -24.45 -17.77 -23.03
C GLY A 67 -23.00 -17.40 -22.85
N ILE A 68 -22.41 -16.81 -23.88
CA ILE A 68 -21.10 -16.19 -23.82
C ILE A 68 -21.21 -15.16 -22.70
N ALA A 69 -20.51 -15.42 -21.59
CA ALA A 69 -20.28 -14.44 -20.56
C ALA A 69 -19.86 -13.16 -21.29
N SER A 70 -20.67 -12.10 -21.14
CA SER A 70 -20.48 -10.83 -21.84
C SER A 70 -19.00 -10.50 -21.80
N ALA A 71 -18.37 -10.44 -22.99
CA ALA A 71 -16.95 -10.20 -23.09
C ALA A 71 -16.63 -8.96 -22.26
N VAL A 72 -15.58 -9.04 -21.44
CA VAL A 72 -15.13 -7.90 -20.64
C VAL A 72 -14.97 -6.73 -21.61
N ASN A 73 -15.85 -5.74 -21.51
CA ASN A 73 -15.76 -4.52 -22.29
C ASN A 73 -14.52 -3.78 -21.80
N ILE A 74 -13.40 -4.02 -22.49
CA ILE A 74 -12.21 -3.19 -22.37
C ILE A 74 -12.65 -1.81 -22.83
N PHE A 75 -12.44 -0.79 -21.99
CA PHE A 75 -12.70 0.59 -22.37
C PHE A 75 -12.04 0.85 -23.73
N SER A 76 -12.85 1.20 -24.72
CA SER A 76 -12.40 1.59 -26.04
C SER A 76 -12.97 2.97 -26.33
N HIS A 77 -12.09 3.84 -26.79
CA HIS A 77 -12.45 5.14 -27.32
C HIS A 77 -13.40 4.98 -28.53
N GLY A 78 -14.31 5.94 -28.70
CA GLY A 78 -15.24 5.92 -29.82
C GLY A 78 -14.51 5.96 -31.17
N PRO A 79 -15.15 5.59 -32.29
CA PRO A 79 -14.54 5.69 -33.61
C PRO A 79 -14.05 7.12 -33.89
N GLY A 80 -12.74 7.32 -34.00
CA GLY A 80 -12.12 8.62 -34.30
C GLY A 80 -11.37 9.29 -33.13
N ASP A 81 -11.54 8.79 -31.91
CA ASP A 81 -10.75 9.24 -30.75
C ASP A 81 -9.35 8.62 -30.82
N VAL A 82 -8.37 9.41 -31.27
CA VAL A 82 -6.96 9.03 -31.24
C VAL A 82 -6.40 9.47 -29.90
N ALA A 83 -6.13 8.53 -29.01
CA ALA A 83 -5.41 8.83 -27.78
C ALA A 83 -4.02 9.37 -28.11
N GLN A 84 -3.70 10.54 -27.57
CA GLN A 84 -2.40 11.17 -27.74
C GLN A 84 -1.68 11.23 -26.40
N PRO A 85 -0.34 11.02 -26.38
CA PRO A 85 0.45 11.27 -25.19
C PRO A 85 0.30 12.73 -24.72
N ASP A 86 0.35 12.96 -23.41
CA ASP A 86 0.31 14.30 -22.86
C ASP A 86 1.56 15.10 -23.27
N LEU A 87 1.35 16.13 -24.09
CA LEU A 87 2.42 16.98 -24.61
C LEU A 87 3.06 17.85 -23.52
N THR A 88 2.34 18.14 -22.44
CA THR A 88 2.83 18.93 -21.30
C THR A 88 3.83 18.11 -20.51
N VAL A 89 3.48 16.86 -20.17
CA VAL A 89 4.39 15.93 -19.48
C VAL A 89 5.65 15.70 -20.30
N ARG A 90 5.52 15.47 -21.61
CA ARG A 90 6.67 15.30 -22.52
C ARG A 90 7.63 16.50 -22.49
N LYS A 91 7.11 17.73 -22.42
CA LYS A 91 7.95 18.94 -22.33
C LYS A 91 8.71 18.98 -21.01
N ILE A 92 8.04 18.74 -19.88
CA ILE A 92 8.64 18.71 -18.55
C ILE A 92 9.76 17.65 -18.50
N GLU A 93 9.50 16.44 -19.00
CA GLU A 93 10.47 15.34 -19.05
C GLU A 93 11.72 15.71 -19.87
N ASN A 94 11.54 16.31 -21.06
CA ASN A 94 12.65 16.77 -21.89
C ASN A 94 13.49 17.87 -21.22
N GLU A 95 12.84 18.80 -20.52
CA GLU A 95 13.51 19.86 -19.76
C GLU A 95 14.32 19.30 -18.57
N ILE A 96 13.75 18.33 -17.84
CA ILE A 96 14.46 17.59 -16.78
C ILE A 96 15.71 16.91 -17.35
N GLU A 97 15.60 16.21 -18.49
CA GLU A 97 16.75 15.55 -19.11
C GLU A 97 17.87 16.54 -19.47
N ASN A 98 17.52 17.69 -20.05
CA ASN A 98 18.49 18.73 -20.37
C ASN A 98 19.17 19.28 -19.11
N ASN A 99 18.43 19.53 -18.03
CA ASN A 99 18.97 20.06 -16.78
C ASN A 99 19.89 19.06 -16.08
N VAL A 100 19.54 17.77 -16.05
CA VAL A 100 20.39 16.71 -15.48
C VAL A 100 21.72 16.59 -16.24
N ARG A 101 21.70 16.71 -17.58
CA ARG A 101 22.93 16.72 -18.39
C ARG A 101 23.86 17.87 -18.01
N VAL A 102 23.30 19.05 -17.70
CA VAL A 102 24.07 20.23 -17.27
C VAL A 102 24.58 20.09 -15.84
N GLU A 103 23.78 19.58 -14.90
CA GLU A 103 24.17 19.43 -13.48
C GLU A 103 25.20 18.32 -13.25
N ARG A 104 25.17 17.23 -14.03
CA ARG A 104 26.19 16.16 -13.97
C ARG A 104 27.61 16.67 -14.23
N ALA A 105 27.76 17.80 -14.93
CA ALA A 105 29.05 18.42 -15.17
C ALA A 105 29.63 19.16 -13.94
N LYS A 106 28.86 19.32 -12.85
CA LYS A 106 29.16 20.28 -11.78
C LYS A 106 29.24 19.75 -10.34
N THR A 107 29.07 18.44 -10.08
CA THR A 107 28.91 17.97 -8.68
C THR A 107 29.73 16.73 -8.29
N SER A 108 30.50 16.88 -7.22
CA SER A 108 31.16 15.81 -6.44
C SER A 108 30.23 15.33 -5.31
N PRO A 109 30.14 14.01 -5.00
CA PRO A 109 29.12 13.50 -4.08
C PRO A 109 29.57 13.59 -2.61
N ILE A 110 29.05 14.56 -1.86
CA ILE A 110 29.21 14.62 -0.39
C ILE A 110 28.10 13.85 0.35
N THR A 111 27.04 13.41 -0.34
CA THR A 111 25.97 12.57 0.24
C THR A 111 25.56 11.47 -0.73
N ALA A 112 25.43 10.24 -0.22
CA ALA A 112 24.95 9.10 -0.99
C ALA A 112 23.48 9.33 -1.39
N ARG A 113 23.24 9.70 -2.64
CA ARG A 113 21.90 9.81 -3.27
C ARG A 113 21.80 8.81 -4.40
N LEU A 114 20.59 8.30 -4.66
CA LEU A 114 20.35 7.52 -5.87
C LEU A 114 20.70 8.37 -7.10
N PRO A 115 21.32 7.79 -8.13
CA PRO A 115 21.74 8.56 -9.30
C PRO A 115 20.51 9.10 -10.03
N PRO A 116 20.55 10.37 -10.50
CA PRO A 116 19.46 10.90 -11.32
C PRO A 116 19.39 10.12 -12.63
N ARG A 117 18.18 9.99 -13.20
CA ARG A 117 17.95 9.35 -14.50
C ARG A 117 18.87 10.01 -15.55
N PRO A 118 19.68 9.23 -16.32
CA PRO A 118 20.60 9.79 -17.30
C PRO A 118 19.93 10.42 -18.53
N GLY A 119 18.73 9.97 -18.85
CA GLY A 119 17.95 10.37 -20.02
C GLY A 119 16.86 9.35 -20.33
N PHE A 120 16.11 9.60 -21.41
CA PHE A 120 15.09 8.69 -21.93
C PHE A 120 15.66 7.82 -23.06
N GLY A 121 15.15 6.59 -23.19
CA GLY A 121 15.56 5.68 -24.27
C GLY A 121 15.01 6.14 -25.62
N THR A 122 15.85 6.15 -26.66
CA THR A 122 15.50 6.61 -28.02
C THR A 122 15.47 5.50 -29.07
N GLN A 123 15.87 4.29 -28.70
CA GLN A 123 15.94 3.15 -29.61
C GLN A 123 14.59 2.47 -29.76
N GLY A 124 14.29 1.98 -30.96
CA GLY A 124 13.07 1.25 -31.27
C GLY A 124 12.01 2.10 -31.96
N ARG A 125 10.83 1.50 -32.18
CA ARG A 125 9.68 2.15 -32.81
C ARG A 125 8.71 2.63 -31.74
N GLU A 126 8.29 3.88 -31.84
CA GLU A 126 7.25 4.44 -30.96
C GLU A 126 5.93 3.68 -31.11
N VAL A 127 5.32 3.34 -29.97
CA VAL A 127 4.01 2.68 -29.88
C VAL A 127 3.17 3.37 -28.81
N LEU A 128 1.86 3.46 -29.06
CA LEU A 128 0.90 4.02 -28.11
C LEU A 128 0.43 2.93 -27.14
N LEU A 129 0.48 3.20 -25.84
CA LEU A 129 0.12 2.25 -24.79
C LEU A 129 -0.90 2.85 -23.83
N TRP A 130 -1.77 1.98 -23.33
CA TRP A 130 -2.65 2.25 -22.20
C TRP A 130 -2.07 1.65 -20.95
N THR A 131 -2.26 2.34 -19.82
CA THR A 131 -1.87 1.83 -18.50
C THR A 131 -3.07 1.84 -17.57
N ASN A 132 -2.99 1.05 -16.51
CA ASN A 132 -3.94 1.08 -15.40
C ASN A 132 -3.59 2.15 -14.35
N TYR A 133 -2.98 3.25 -14.79
CA TYR A 133 -2.70 4.43 -13.96
C TYR A 133 -3.71 5.52 -14.31
N PHE A 134 -4.24 6.16 -13.29
CA PHE A 134 -5.20 7.24 -13.41
C PHE A 134 -4.59 8.49 -12.79
N GLN A 135 -4.64 9.60 -13.51
CA GLN A 135 -4.14 10.88 -13.00
C GLN A 135 -4.97 11.32 -11.80
N MET A 136 -4.29 11.66 -10.72
CA MET A 136 -4.91 12.30 -9.56
C MET A 136 -4.77 13.80 -9.70
N VAL A 137 -5.90 14.51 -9.66
CA VAL A 137 -5.93 15.97 -9.71
C VAL A 137 -6.27 16.48 -8.30
N ALA A 138 -5.45 17.36 -7.76
CA ALA A 138 -5.70 18.01 -6.47
C ALA A 138 -5.93 19.51 -6.67
N TYR A 139 -6.78 20.09 -5.81
CA TYR A 139 -6.95 21.54 -5.77
C TYR A 139 -5.72 22.18 -5.13
N GLY A 140 -5.21 23.26 -5.73
CA GLY A 140 -3.93 23.89 -5.36
C GLY A 140 -3.82 24.44 -3.93
N GLY A 141 -4.90 24.43 -3.14
CA GLY A 141 -4.90 24.85 -1.73
C GLY A 141 -5.13 23.71 -0.73
N LEU A 142 -5.11 22.44 -1.17
CA LEU A 142 -5.41 21.31 -0.30
C LEU A 142 -4.29 21.09 0.73
N VAL A 143 -4.64 21.28 2.00
CA VAL A 143 -3.80 20.94 3.15
C VAL A 143 -4.41 19.74 3.87
N LEU A 144 -3.60 18.71 4.10
CA LEU A 144 -3.98 17.53 4.85
C LEU A 144 -3.34 17.58 6.24
N HIS A 145 -4.16 17.55 7.28
CA HIS A 145 -3.70 17.49 8.66
C HIS A 145 -3.59 16.05 9.11
N ARG A 146 -2.38 15.61 9.44
CA ARG A 146 -2.09 14.25 9.91
C ARG A 146 -2.06 14.22 11.43
N TYR A 147 -2.84 13.31 11.99
CA TYR A 147 -2.90 13.02 13.41
C TYR A 147 -2.40 11.60 13.66
N SER A 148 -1.58 11.43 14.70
CA SER A 148 -1.30 10.12 15.25
C SER A 148 -2.50 9.66 16.07
N LEU A 149 -2.88 8.40 15.89
CA LEU A 149 -3.95 7.74 16.62
C LEU A 149 -3.35 6.66 17.50
N GLU A 150 -3.59 6.74 18.80
CA GLU A 150 -3.08 5.77 19.75
C GLU A 150 -4.16 5.34 20.75
N ILE A 151 -4.46 4.06 20.77
CA ILE A 151 -5.32 3.46 21.80
C ILE A 151 -4.44 3.19 23.02
N LEU A 152 -4.68 3.91 24.11
CA LEU A 152 -3.92 3.76 25.35
C LEU A 152 -4.23 2.40 26.01
N PRO A 153 -3.26 1.81 26.73
CA PRO A 153 -3.48 0.56 27.47
C PRO A 153 -4.65 0.66 28.46
N ASP A 154 -5.37 -0.45 28.63
CA ASP A 154 -6.39 -0.57 29.67
C ASP A 154 -5.78 -0.63 31.08
N GLN A 155 -6.62 -0.69 32.12
CA GLN A 155 -6.16 -0.78 33.52
C GLN A 155 -5.31 -2.02 33.81
N ALA A 156 -5.39 -3.06 32.98
CA ALA A 156 -4.59 -4.27 33.07
C ALA A 156 -3.33 -4.21 32.17
N GLY A 157 -3.02 -3.04 31.60
CA GLY A 157 -1.87 -2.82 30.71
C GLY A 157 -2.02 -3.44 29.32
N ARG A 158 -3.22 -3.91 28.93
CA ARG A 158 -3.45 -4.57 27.64
C ARG A 158 -3.86 -3.55 26.59
N GLN A 159 -3.25 -3.65 25.41
CA GLN A 159 -3.61 -2.83 24.26
C GLN A 159 -4.51 -3.61 23.31
N PRO A 160 -5.68 -3.07 22.92
CA PRO A 160 -6.52 -3.69 21.89
C PRO A 160 -5.78 -3.83 20.56
N ALA A 161 -6.04 -4.92 19.85
CA ALA A 161 -5.45 -5.19 18.54
C ALA A 161 -6.49 -5.76 17.56
N GLY A 162 -6.14 -5.80 16.27
CA GLY A 162 -6.96 -6.40 15.21
C GLY A 162 -8.34 -5.75 15.09
N LYS A 163 -9.39 -6.58 14.95
CA LYS A 163 -10.79 -6.13 14.79
C LYS A 163 -11.25 -5.23 15.94
N LYS A 164 -10.80 -5.52 17.17
CA LYS A 164 -11.18 -4.73 18.35
C LYS A 164 -10.62 -3.31 18.31
N ALA A 165 -9.34 -3.17 17.95
CA ALA A 165 -8.72 -1.85 17.80
C ALA A 165 -9.42 -1.04 16.70
N ARG A 166 -9.68 -1.68 15.56
CA ARG A 166 -10.44 -1.08 14.48
C ARG A 166 -11.82 -0.58 14.93
N ARG A 167 -12.60 -1.41 15.64
CA ARG A 167 -13.92 -1.02 16.16
C ARG A 167 -13.85 0.17 17.12
N ILE A 168 -12.82 0.26 17.96
CA ILE A 168 -12.59 1.42 18.83
C ILE A 168 -12.38 2.70 18.01
N VAL A 169 -11.65 2.62 16.89
CA VAL A 169 -11.47 3.77 15.98
C VAL A 169 -12.78 4.15 15.30
N GLU A 170 -13.58 3.18 14.85
CA GLU A 170 -14.90 3.46 14.27
C GLU A 170 -15.81 4.18 15.28
N LEU A 171 -15.85 3.72 16.52
CA LEU A 171 -16.61 4.34 17.61
C LEU A 171 -16.09 5.74 17.95
N LEU A 172 -14.77 5.97 17.92
CA LEU A 172 -14.21 7.32 18.05
C LEU A 172 -14.76 8.28 16.99
N LEU A 173 -14.82 7.82 15.74
CA LEU A 173 -15.33 8.61 14.61
C LEU A 173 -16.85 8.86 14.71
N GLU A 174 -17.60 7.92 15.30
CA GLU A 174 -19.05 8.04 15.52
C GLU A 174 -19.38 8.97 16.69
N GLU A 175 -18.74 8.77 17.85
CA GLU A 175 -19.10 9.42 19.10
C GLU A 175 -18.50 10.84 19.25
N HIS A 176 -17.27 11.05 18.77
CA HIS A 176 -16.51 12.27 19.08
C HIS A 176 -16.19 13.14 17.87
N LEU A 177 -16.17 12.57 16.66
CA LEU A 177 -15.78 13.27 15.43
C LEU A 177 -16.88 13.22 14.35
N GLY A 178 -18.14 13.05 14.75
CA GLY A 178 -19.27 12.89 13.82
C GLY A 178 -19.45 14.08 12.86
N GLN A 179 -19.21 15.32 13.33
CA GLN A 179 -19.34 16.53 12.50
C GLN A 179 -18.23 16.64 11.45
N ASP A 180 -17.00 16.28 11.82
CA ASP A 180 -15.84 16.34 10.92
C ASP A 180 -15.68 15.10 10.04
N ARG A 181 -16.47 14.05 10.29
CA ARG A 181 -16.37 12.74 9.65
C ARG A 181 -16.28 12.78 8.12
N PRO A 182 -17.03 13.63 7.37
CA PRO A 182 -16.91 13.70 5.92
C PRO A 182 -15.52 14.13 5.43
N GLY A 183 -14.78 14.88 6.24
CA GLY A 183 -13.44 15.37 5.94
C GLY A 183 -12.31 14.49 6.45
N ILE A 184 -12.61 13.35 7.09
CA ILE A 184 -11.65 12.47 7.76
C ILE A 184 -11.44 11.16 6.99
N ALA A 185 -10.18 10.74 6.88
CA ALA A 185 -9.77 9.43 6.44
C ALA A 185 -8.84 8.77 7.48
N THR A 186 -8.92 7.46 7.65
CA THR A 186 -8.06 6.71 8.58
C THR A 186 -7.64 5.36 8.00
N ASP A 187 -6.47 4.90 8.43
CA ASP A 187 -6.01 3.51 8.21
C ASP A 187 -6.59 2.52 9.24
N PHE A 188 -7.42 3.00 10.18
CA PHE A 188 -8.00 2.27 11.31
C PHE A 188 -6.96 1.64 12.23
N LYS A 189 -5.74 2.20 12.26
CA LYS A 189 -4.63 1.74 13.08
C LYS A 189 -4.00 2.89 13.85
N SER A 190 -3.21 3.71 13.18
CA SER A 190 -2.36 4.72 13.82
C SER A 190 -2.37 6.09 13.16
N ASN A 191 -3.06 6.23 12.02
CA ASN A 191 -3.11 7.50 11.30
C ASN A 191 -4.54 7.93 11.05
N LEU A 192 -4.79 9.21 11.29
CA LEU A 192 -6.00 9.92 10.90
C LEU A 192 -5.56 11.13 10.08
N ILE A 193 -6.15 11.28 8.90
CA ILE A 193 -5.92 12.39 7.98
C ILE A 193 -7.22 13.19 7.94
N SER A 194 -7.13 14.51 8.13
CA SER A 194 -8.27 15.41 8.02
C SER A 194 -7.99 16.49 6.97
N SER A 195 -9.01 16.84 6.20
CA SER A 195 -8.99 17.98 5.27
C SER A 195 -9.10 19.34 5.97
N THR A 196 -9.55 19.36 7.22
CA THR A 196 -9.63 20.54 8.09
C THR A 196 -8.88 20.29 9.38
N LYS A 197 -8.37 21.35 10.01
CA LYS A 197 -7.71 21.22 11.31
C LYS A 197 -8.77 20.94 12.38
N LEU A 198 -8.70 19.74 12.97
CA LEU A 198 -9.59 19.31 14.05
C LEU A 198 -9.32 20.11 15.34
N GLU A 199 -10.39 20.53 15.98
CA GLU A 199 -10.36 21.12 17.32
C GLU A 199 -10.29 20.00 18.36
N LEU A 200 -9.08 19.68 18.80
CA LEU A 200 -8.87 18.69 19.85
C LEU A 200 -9.38 19.28 21.17
N GLY A 201 -10.38 18.64 21.77
CA GLY A 201 -11.06 19.14 22.98
C GLY A 201 -10.12 19.34 24.18
N PRO A 202 -10.65 19.88 25.31
CA PRO A 202 -9.87 20.35 26.46
C PRO A 202 -8.94 19.30 27.12
N GLY A 203 -9.15 18.01 26.84
CA GLY A 203 -8.30 16.90 27.29
C GLY A 203 -7.06 16.62 26.43
N GLN A 204 -6.52 17.62 25.70
CA GLN A 204 -5.35 17.47 24.82
C GLN A 204 -5.51 16.34 23.77
N GLY A 205 -6.72 16.18 23.21
CA GLY A 205 -6.99 15.14 22.22
C GLY A 205 -7.11 13.72 22.79
N ILE A 206 -7.33 13.56 24.10
CA ILE A 206 -7.71 12.27 24.70
C ILE A 206 -9.24 12.14 24.71
N TYR A 207 -9.73 11.09 24.06
CA TYR A 207 -11.15 10.76 23.95
C TYR A 207 -11.46 9.48 24.71
N ASN A 208 -12.58 9.48 25.45
CA ASN A 208 -13.10 8.28 26.13
C ASN A 208 -14.15 7.63 25.25
N VAL A 209 -13.80 6.50 24.65
CA VAL A 209 -14.67 5.74 23.74
C VAL A 209 -15.33 4.59 24.50
N VAL A 210 -16.65 4.50 24.41
CA VAL A 210 -17.41 3.41 25.05
C VAL A 210 -17.47 2.24 24.07
N TYR A 211 -16.88 1.11 24.43
CA TYR A 211 -16.81 -0.04 23.53
C TYR A 211 -18.17 -0.75 23.42
N ARG A 212 -18.63 -0.92 22.18
CA ARG A 212 -19.75 -1.79 21.78
C ARG A 212 -19.37 -2.59 20.53
N THR A 213 -19.92 -3.79 20.39
CA THR A 213 -19.69 -4.60 19.17
C THR A 213 -20.41 -3.98 17.96
N GLU A 214 -20.19 -4.53 16.76
CA GLU A 214 -20.90 -4.08 15.55
C GLU A 214 -22.40 -4.42 15.61
N ASP A 215 -22.77 -5.50 16.31
CA ASP A 215 -24.16 -5.98 16.45
C ASP A 215 -24.91 -5.34 17.63
N GLU A 216 -24.27 -4.44 18.40
CA GLU A 216 -24.85 -3.78 19.57
C GLU A 216 -25.14 -2.30 19.26
N ASP A 217 -26.41 -1.94 19.25
CA ASP A 217 -26.84 -0.54 19.07
C ASP A 217 -26.53 0.30 20.32
N ASP A 218 -26.88 -0.21 21.50
CA ASP A 218 -26.63 0.47 22.77
C ASP A 218 -25.49 -0.19 23.58
N PRO A 219 -24.64 0.62 24.26
CA PRO A 219 -23.59 0.07 25.10
C PRO A 219 -24.16 -0.66 26.31
N GLN A 220 -23.60 -1.85 26.60
CA GLN A 220 -23.93 -2.63 27.79
C GLN A 220 -23.74 -1.80 29.08
N PRO A 221 -24.50 -2.06 30.17
CA PRO A 221 -24.40 -1.31 31.43
C PRO A 221 -22.99 -1.24 32.03
N ASN A 222 -22.14 -2.24 31.76
CA ASN A 222 -20.74 -2.32 32.18
C ASN A 222 -19.76 -2.30 30.99
N ALA A 223 -20.10 -1.57 29.92
CA ALA A 223 -19.27 -1.48 28.73
C ALA A 223 -17.86 -0.97 29.05
N LYS A 224 -16.85 -1.62 28.46
CA LYS A 224 -15.45 -1.25 28.64
C LYS A 224 -15.21 0.12 27.98
N ARG A 225 -14.43 0.97 28.64
CA ARG A 225 -14.04 2.28 28.11
C ARG A 225 -12.58 2.24 27.68
N TYR A 226 -12.31 2.77 26.49
CA TYR A 226 -10.96 2.91 25.96
C TYR A 226 -10.60 4.37 25.85
N ARG A 227 -9.35 4.71 26.18
CA ARG A 227 -8.83 6.05 25.97
C ARG A 227 -8.08 6.06 24.64
N VAL A 228 -8.46 6.95 23.74
CA VAL A 228 -7.78 7.14 22.46
C VAL A 228 -7.17 8.52 22.43
N ARG A 229 -5.88 8.60 22.15
CA ARG A 229 -5.14 9.84 21.99
C ARG A 229 -5.03 10.19 20.50
N LEU A 230 -5.44 11.40 20.15
CA LEU A 230 -5.18 12.04 18.87
C LEU A 230 -4.20 13.19 19.07
N ALA A 231 -3.11 13.21 18.30
CA ALA A 231 -2.14 14.31 18.33
C ALA A 231 -1.76 14.74 16.91
N LEU A 232 -1.88 16.03 16.62
CA LEU A 232 -1.43 16.60 15.35
C LEU A 232 0.07 16.36 15.19
N THR A 233 0.45 15.69 14.11
CA THR A 233 1.83 15.30 13.83
C THR A 233 2.40 16.10 12.65
N ALA A 234 1.60 16.38 11.63
CA ALA A 234 2.04 17.15 10.46
C ALA A 234 0.87 17.90 9.80
N SER A 235 1.19 18.98 9.08
CA SER A 235 0.31 19.61 8.09
C SER A 235 0.98 19.49 6.73
N LEU A 236 0.30 18.84 5.80
CA LEU A 236 0.85 18.37 4.54
C LEU A 236 0.20 19.12 3.39
N THR A 237 0.95 20.04 2.76
CA THR A 237 0.46 20.81 1.61
C THR A 237 0.60 19.99 0.34
N VAL A 238 -0.51 19.61 -0.30
CA VAL A 238 -0.47 18.75 -1.50
C VAL A 238 0.13 19.49 -2.70
N SER A 239 -0.01 20.81 -2.76
CA SER A 239 0.60 21.64 -3.82
C SER A 239 2.12 21.55 -3.83
N GLU A 240 2.78 21.44 -2.67
CA GLU A 240 4.24 21.28 -2.61
C GLU A 240 4.71 20.00 -3.32
N LEU A 241 3.94 18.92 -3.23
CA LEU A 241 4.22 17.70 -3.97
C LEU A 241 4.01 17.91 -5.47
N LEU A 242 2.94 18.58 -5.89
CA LEU A 242 2.70 18.87 -7.31
C LEU A 242 3.80 19.77 -7.90
N ASP A 243 4.25 20.77 -7.16
CA ASP A 243 5.35 21.65 -7.54
C ASP A 243 6.66 20.85 -7.69
N GLU A 244 6.91 19.85 -6.83
CA GLU A 244 8.06 18.95 -6.98
C GLU A 244 7.94 18.07 -8.23
N LEU A 245 6.76 17.49 -8.49
CA LEU A 245 6.55 16.55 -9.61
C LEU A 245 6.56 17.24 -10.98
N THR A 246 6.25 18.54 -11.01
CA THR A 246 6.30 19.39 -12.21
C THR A 246 7.59 20.19 -12.33
N SER A 247 8.41 20.26 -11.27
CA SER A 247 9.68 20.98 -11.27
C SER A 247 10.68 20.35 -12.23
N THR A 248 11.28 21.20 -13.06
CA THR A 248 12.36 20.81 -13.98
C THR A 248 13.74 20.80 -13.34
N ARG A 249 13.84 21.17 -12.04
CA ARG A 249 15.11 21.16 -11.29
C ARG A 249 15.41 19.75 -10.79
N ALA A 250 16.58 19.22 -11.16
CA ALA A 250 17.00 17.86 -10.83
C ALA A 250 17.27 17.61 -9.32
N SER A 251 17.33 18.67 -8.52
CA SER A 251 17.75 18.63 -7.11
C SER A 251 16.69 19.08 -6.10
N ALA A 252 15.46 19.39 -6.53
CA ALA A 252 14.38 19.78 -5.62
C ALA A 252 13.84 18.51 -4.91
N LEU A 253 14.35 18.23 -3.70
CA LEU A 253 13.84 17.16 -2.86
C LEU A 253 12.85 17.74 -1.84
N LEU A 254 11.60 17.31 -1.89
CA LEU A 254 10.62 17.61 -0.84
C LEU A 254 10.80 16.61 0.30
N GLY A 255 11.19 17.10 1.48
CA GLY A 255 11.39 16.24 2.67
C GLY A 255 10.11 15.51 3.10
N SER A 256 8.93 16.09 2.82
CA SER A 256 7.61 15.56 3.17
C SER A 256 6.97 14.69 2.08
N LYS A 257 7.66 14.43 0.95
CA LYS A 257 7.12 13.67 -0.19
C LYS A 257 6.48 12.34 0.20
N GLU A 258 7.22 11.51 0.94
CA GLU A 258 6.76 10.18 1.35
C GLU A 258 5.58 10.28 2.33
N GLU A 259 5.56 11.31 3.17
CA GLU A 259 4.45 11.56 4.10
C GLU A 259 3.17 11.97 3.36
N ILE A 260 3.29 12.84 2.35
CA ILE A 260 2.15 13.25 1.50
C ILE A 260 1.63 12.03 0.72
N ILE A 261 2.50 11.25 0.07
CA ILE A 261 2.09 10.03 -0.65
C ILE A 261 1.42 9.03 0.30
N GLN A 262 1.95 8.85 1.52
CA GLN A 262 1.33 7.99 2.51
C GLN A 262 -0.07 8.49 2.91
N ALA A 263 -0.22 9.80 3.17
CA ALA A 263 -1.51 10.40 3.50
C ALA A 263 -2.52 10.21 2.37
N LEU A 264 -2.12 10.43 1.11
CA LEU A 264 -2.97 10.20 -0.06
C LEU A 264 -3.36 8.72 -0.21
N ASN A 265 -2.45 7.78 0.04
CA ASN A 265 -2.77 6.34 0.07
C ASN A 265 -3.81 6.01 1.15
N ILE A 266 -3.75 6.65 2.32
CA ILE A 266 -4.76 6.49 3.37
C ILE A 266 -6.10 7.04 2.90
N VAL A 267 -6.14 8.23 2.30
CA VAL A 267 -7.35 8.86 1.79
C VAL A 267 -8.05 7.98 0.75
N VAL A 268 -7.35 7.56 -0.32
CA VAL A 268 -7.97 6.73 -1.37
C VAL A 268 -8.34 5.33 -0.88
N GLY A 269 -7.62 4.81 0.11
CA GLY A 269 -7.87 3.50 0.70
C GLY A 269 -8.91 3.48 1.83
N HIS A 270 -9.40 4.64 2.27
CA HIS A 270 -10.27 4.74 3.45
C HIS A 270 -11.65 4.12 3.19
N HIS A 271 -12.35 4.57 2.13
CA HIS A 271 -13.71 4.11 1.83
C HIS A 271 -13.83 2.57 1.76
N PRO A 272 -13.02 1.84 0.97
CA PRO A 272 -13.14 0.38 0.92
C PRO A 272 -12.73 -0.31 2.23
N LYS A 273 -11.96 0.34 3.10
CA LYS A 273 -11.69 -0.16 4.45
C LYS A 273 -12.87 0.06 5.39
N ALA A 274 -13.57 1.17 5.28
CA ALA A 274 -14.72 1.52 6.11
C ALA A 274 -15.99 0.72 5.77
N ALA A 275 -16.14 0.29 4.51
CA ALA A 275 -17.30 -0.45 4.04
C ALA A 275 -17.36 -1.89 4.60
N SER A 276 -18.46 -2.24 5.28
CA SER A 276 -18.69 -3.58 5.86
C SER A 276 -18.82 -4.70 4.83
N HIS A 277 -19.26 -4.37 3.60
CA HIS A 277 -19.41 -5.31 2.49
C HIS A 277 -18.12 -5.52 1.68
N ILE A 278 -16.99 -4.93 2.10
CA ILE A 278 -15.69 -5.04 1.43
C ILE A 278 -14.66 -5.63 2.39
N ALA A 279 -14.09 -6.78 2.02
CA ALA A 279 -12.93 -7.33 2.69
C ALA A 279 -11.65 -6.66 2.18
N SER A 280 -10.91 -6.03 3.08
CA SER A 280 -9.62 -5.41 2.79
C SER A 280 -8.46 -6.26 3.31
N ILE A 281 -7.53 -6.65 2.43
CA ILE A 281 -6.35 -7.43 2.78
C ILE A 281 -5.09 -6.56 2.63
N GLY A 282 -4.33 -6.44 3.71
CA GLY A 282 -3.19 -5.53 3.76
C GLY A 282 -3.64 -4.08 3.60
N SER A 283 -2.82 -3.24 2.97
CA SER A 283 -3.10 -1.81 2.86
C SER A 283 -4.02 -1.44 1.69
N ASN A 284 -3.97 -2.21 0.59
CA ASN A 284 -4.33 -1.72 -0.75
C ASN A 284 -5.15 -2.70 -1.60
N ARG A 285 -5.50 -3.90 -1.10
CA ARG A 285 -6.28 -4.90 -1.84
C ARG A 285 -7.66 -5.02 -1.25
N HIS A 286 -8.68 -4.93 -2.09
CA HIS A 286 -10.08 -4.84 -1.67
C HIS A 286 -10.95 -5.80 -2.49
N TYR A 287 -11.81 -6.55 -1.80
CA TYR A 287 -12.63 -7.61 -2.37
C TYR A 287 -14.07 -7.46 -1.89
N GLY A 288 -15.03 -7.45 -2.82
CA GLY A 288 -16.45 -7.38 -2.47
C GLY A 288 -16.93 -8.69 -1.84
N LEU A 289 -17.43 -8.66 -0.60
CA LEU A 289 -18.01 -9.83 0.05
C LEU A 289 -19.34 -10.25 -0.59
N ASN A 290 -20.03 -9.32 -1.24
CA ASN A 290 -21.25 -9.57 -2.02
C ASN A 290 -20.99 -9.41 -3.52
N ALA A 291 -19.77 -9.75 -3.98
CA ALA A 291 -19.40 -9.68 -5.38
C ALA A 291 -20.40 -10.45 -6.28
N ALA A 292 -20.67 -9.88 -7.45
CA ALA A 292 -21.54 -10.47 -8.46
C ALA A 292 -20.99 -11.83 -8.92
N ALA A 293 -21.86 -12.66 -9.52
CA ALA A 293 -21.45 -13.96 -10.05
C ALA A 293 -20.31 -13.85 -11.09
N SER A 294 -20.26 -12.74 -11.85
CA SER A 294 -19.18 -12.43 -12.80
C SER A 294 -17.81 -12.19 -12.15
N ASP A 295 -17.80 -11.85 -10.86
CA ASP A 295 -16.60 -11.57 -10.06
C ASP A 295 -16.25 -12.72 -9.12
N ARG A 296 -16.92 -13.87 -9.28
CA ARG A 296 -16.75 -15.05 -8.42
C ARG A 296 -16.54 -16.30 -9.25
N ALA A 297 -15.65 -17.16 -8.79
CA ALA A 297 -15.47 -18.49 -9.36
C ALA A 297 -15.34 -19.52 -8.23
N THR A 298 -16.04 -20.64 -8.34
CA THR A 298 -15.86 -21.76 -7.42
C THR A 298 -14.50 -22.42 -7.64
N LEU A 299 -13.80 -22.72 -6.56
CA LEU A 299 -12.56 -23.51 -6.57
C LEU A 299 -12.79 -24.95 -6.07
N GLY A 300 -14.05 -25.31 -5.76
CA GLY A 300 -14.40 -26.58 -5.11
C GLY A 300 -14.17 -26.57 -3.60
N ALA A 301 -14.60 -27.63 -2.91
CA ALA A 301 -14.40 -27.83 -1.46
C ALA A 301 -14.81 -26.64 -0.55
N GLY A 302 -15.84 -25.89 -0.95
CA GLY A 302 -16.30 -24.70 -0.21
C GLY A 302 -15.44 -23.45 -0.38
N LEU A 303 -14.45 -23.48 -1.29
CA LEU A 303 -13.61 -22.33 -1.61
C LEU A 303 -14.14 -21.58 -2.85
N ALA A 304 -14.02 -20.26 -2.82
CA ALA A 304 -14.34 -19.40 -3.94
C ALA A 304 -13.22 -18.37 -4.17
N ALA A 305 -12.86 -18.16 -5.43
CA ALA A 305 -12.08 -17.01 -5.86
C ALA A 305 -13.02 -15.81 -6.01
N ILE A 306 -12.61 -14.67 -5.47
CA ILE A 306 -13.31 -13.40 -5.59
C ILE A 306 -12.38 -12.41 -6.30
N ARG A 307 -12.83 -11.83 -7.41
CA ARG A 307 -12.13 -10.74 -8.09
C ARG A 307 -12.26 -9.47 -7.25
N GLY A 308 -11.14 -8.80 -7.06
CA GLY A 308 -11.04 -7.53 -6.35
C GLY A 308 -10.18 -6.55 -7.12
N PHE A 309 -9.82 -5.45 -6.46
CA PHE A 309 -8.93 -4.46 -7.05
C PHE A 309 -7.78 -4.12 -6.11
N PHE A 310 -6.73 -3.56 -6.70
CA PHE A 310 -5.59 -2.98 -6.01
C PHE A 310 -5.56 -1.48 -6.29
N ILE A 311 -5.39 -0.66 -5.25
CA ILE A 311 -5.26 0.80 -5.39
C ILE A 311 -4.03 1.31 -4.65
N SER A 312 -3.27 2.21 -5.27
CA SER A 312 -2.13 2.88 -4.63
C SER A 312 -1.86 4.22 -5.28
N VAL A 313 -1.44 5.20 -4.49
CA VAL A 313 -0.94 6.48 -4.99
C VAL A 313 0.57 6.39 -5.19
N ARG A 314 1.04 6.87 -6.35
CA ARG A 314 2.44 6.87 -6.75
C ARG A 314 2.80 8.20 -7.40
N ALA A 315 3.98 8.72 -7.09
CA ALA A 315 4.54 9.87 -7.77
C ALA A 315 5.00 9.51 -9.19
N ALA A 316 4.63 10.35 -10.14
CA ALA A 316 5.12 10.36 -11.52
C ALA A 316 5.25 11.81 -11.98
N THR A 317 6.05 12.06 -13.01
CA THR A 317 6.18 13.39 -13.61
C THR A 317 4.87 13.78 -14.28
N GLY A 318 4.37 15.00 -14.00
CA GLY A 318 3.17 15.55 -14.62
C GLY A 318 2.35 16.43 -13.70
#